data_AF-A0A2H3BJJ6-F1
#
_entry.id   AF-A0A2H3BJJ6-F1
#
_cell.length_a   1.000
_cell.length_b   1.000
_cell.length_c   1.000
_cell.angle_alpha   90.00
_cell.angle_beta   90.00
_cell.angle_gamma   90.00
#
_symmetry.space_group_name_H-M   'P 1'
#
loop_
_entity.id
_entity.type
_entity.pdbx_description
1 polymer ?
#
loop_
_entity_poly.entity_id
_entity_poly.type
_entity_poly.pdbx_seq_one_letter_code
_entity_poly.pdbx_strand_id
1 'polypeptide(L)'
;NMFMAALTYFVWCNTDVTNLSLYTTIKAVVLYISNYITKTTLKTYVIFDVIRDIFEKNTEILASSVSSKEKARHLMGKIVNLLAVKQEMRAPMLTMYLMGHPDHYTDHQFKTLYWKNYVTEVRDVWQDENNEAEEDTYKLTMVKEKDGKIVGVSSVIDYMF
;
A
#
# COMPACT_ATOMS: atom_id res chain seq x y z
N ASN A 1 13.18 -3.20 -31.93
CA ASN A 1 13.46 -4.04 -30.77
C ASN A 1 14.97 -3.99 -30.54
N MET A 2 15.42 -3.24 -29.53
CA MET A 2 16.85 -3.02 -29.28
C MET A 2 17.28 -3.89 -28.10
N PHE A 3 17.99 -4.98 -28.40
CA PHE A 3 18.48 -5.91 -27.39
C PHE A 3 19.74 -5.35 -26.74
N MET A 4 19.72 -5.06 -25.44
CA MET A 4 20.87 -4.51 -24.71
C MET A 4 21.37 -5.52 -23.67
N ALA A 5 22.37 -6.32 -24.06
CA ALA A 5 22.90 -7.42 -23.25
C ALA A 5 23.38 -6.98 -21.85
N ALA A 6 23.93 -5.78 -21.71
CA ALA A 6 24.32 -5.22 -20.41
C ALA A 6 23.10 -5.01 -19.49
N LEU A 7 22.00 -4.48 -20.02
CA LEU A 7 20.77 -4.26 -19.23
C LEU A 7 20.14 -5.60 -18.83
N THR A 8 20.07 -6.55 -19.76
CA THR A 8 19.59 -7.91 -19.48
C THR A 8 20.46 -8.62 -18.43
N TYR A 9 21.78 -8.38 -18.43
CA TYR A 9 22.68 -8.90 -17.42
C TYR A 9 22.43 -8.29 -16.03
N PHE A 10 22.14 -6.99 -15.94
CA PHE A 10 21.84 -6.33 -14.65
C PHE A 10 20.44 -6.65 -14.10
N VAL A 11 19.44 -6.76 -14.97
CA VAL A 11 18.03 -6.94 -14.56
C VAL A 11 17.64 -8.43 -14.48
N TRP A 12 18.52 -9.33 -14.95
CA TRP A 12 18.32 -10.79 -15.01
C TRP A 12 17.00 -11.24 -15.67
N CYS A 13 16.41 -10.38 -16.50
CA CYS A 13 15.12 -10.59 -17.14
C CYS A 13 15.19 -10.15 -18.60
N ASN A 14 14.33 -10.73 -19.46
CA ASN A 14 14.19 -10.28 -20.85
C ASN A 14 13.68 -8.83 -20.87
N THR A 15 14.52 -7.91 -21.30
CA THR A 15 14.21 -6.48 -21.38
C THR A 15 14.07 -6.04 -22.84
N ASP A 16 12.88 -5.61 -23.25
CA ASP A 16 12.67 -4.88 -24.50
C ASP A 16 12.72 -3.38 -24.22
N VAL A 17 13.65 -2.66 -24.85
CA VAL A 17 13.82 -1.22 -24.68
C VAL A 17 13.17 -0.49 -25.86
N THR A 18 12.18 0.33 -25.55
CA THR A 18 11.53 1.23 -26.52
C THR A 18 11.99 2.65 -26.30
N ASN A 19 12.52 3.31 -27.34
CA ASN A 19 12.90 4.72 -27.28
C ASN A 19 11.65 5.60 -27.36
N LEU A 20 11.52 6.55 -26.42
CA LEU A 20 10.44 7.54 -26.38
C LEU A 20 10.99 8.90 -26.81
N SER A 21 10.95 9.18 -28.11
CA SER A 21 11.59 10.38 -28.69
C SER A 21 10.83 11.70 -28.47
N LEU A 22 9.61 11.65 -27.92
CA LEU A 22 8.75 12.83 -27.77
C LEU A 22 8.34 13.06 -26.31
N TYR A 23 8.45 14.32 -25.86
CA TYR A 23 8.12 14.74 -24.50
C TYR A 23 6.68 14.38 -24.09
N THR A 24 5.71 14.50 -24.99
CA THR A 24 4.31 14.15 -24.70
C THR A 24 4.14 12.67 -24.38
N THR A 25 4.85 11.80 -25.09
CA THR A 25 4.84 10.35 -24.86
C THR A 25 5.48 10.02 -23.51
N ILE A 26 6.61 10.64 -23.17
CA ILE A 26 7.26 10.47 -21.87
C ILE A 26 6.31 10.89 -20.74
N LYS A 27 5.70 12.08 -20.84
CA LYS A 27 4.77 12.60 -19.83
C LYS A 27 3.55 11.67 -19.66
N ALA A 28 3.01 11.15 -20.76
CA ALA A 28 1.89 10.22 -20.72
C ALA A 28 2.27 8.90 -20.01
N VAL A 29 3.45 8.34 -20.30
CA VAL A 29 3.94 7.12 -19.67
C VAL A 29 4.21 7.32 -18.18
N VAL A 30 4.89 8.41 -17.80
CA VAL A 30 5.14 8.74 -16.39
C VAL A 30 3.82 8.94 -15.64
N LEU A 31 2.86 9.68 -16.20
CA LEU A 31 1.54 9.86 -15.59
C LEU A 31 0.80 8.54 -15.42
N TYR A 32 0.88 7.65 -16.42
CA TYR A 32 0.26 6.34 -16.37
C TYR A 32 0.87 5.45 -15.26
N ILE A 33 2.20 5.38 -15.20
CA ILE A 33 2.92 4.62 -14.17
C ILE A 33 2.63 5.20 -12.79
N SER A 34 2.71 6.52 -12.63
CA SER A 34 2.40 7.19 -11.36
C SER A 34 0.96 6.90 -10.92
N ASN A 35 -0.03 7.04 -11.81
CA ASN A 35 -1.43 6.70 -11.49
C ASN A 35 -1.60 5.23 -11.08
N TYR A 36 -0.80 4.33 -11.64
CA TYR A 36 -0.81 2.92 -11.28
C TYR A 36 -0.19 2.68 -9.89
N ILE A 37 0.96 3.29 -9.61
CA ILE A 37 1.64 3.19 -8.30
C ILE A 37 0.82 3.86 -7.20
N THR A 38 0.24 5.04 -7.47
CA THR A 38 -0.59 5.78 -6.51
C THR A 38 -2.02 5.27 -6.46
N LYS A 39 -2.35 4.15 -7.13
CA LYS A 39 -3.67 3.54 -7.02
C LYS A 39 -3.89 3.19 -5.56
N THR A 40 -4.75 3.96 -4.91
CA THR A 40 -4.99 3.87 -3.47
C THR A 40 -5.38 2.45 -3.10
N THR A 41 -4.92 2.01 -1.92
CA THR A 41 -5.38 0.78 -1.28
C THR A 41 -6.91 0.74 -1.20
N LEU A 42 -7.47 -0.47 -1.16
CA LEU A 42 -8.90 -0.68 -1.15
C LEU A 42 -9.55 0.13 -0.02
N LYS A 43 -10.47 1.03 -0.39
CA LYS A 43 -11.14 1.89 0.59
C LYS A 43 -11.95 1.05 1.58
N THR A 44 -11.93 1.42 2.86
CA THR A 44 -12.56 0.63 3.95
C THR A 44 -14.04 0.33 3.69
N TYR A 45 -14.80 1.27 3.10
CA TYR A 45 -16.21 1.02 2.77
C TYR A 45 -16.40 -0.10 1.75
N VAL A 46 -15.45 -0.32 0.84
CA VAL A 46 -15.49 -1.41 -0.15
C VAL A 46 -15.29 -2.75 0.55
N ILE A 47 -14.45 -2.80 1.59
CA ILE A 47 -14.26 -4.00 2.41
C ILE A 47 -15.58 -4.35 3.10
N PHE A 48 -16.25 -3.37 3.72
CA PHE A 48 -17.55 -3.59 4.36
C PHE A 48 -18.64 -4.00 3.37
N ASP A 49 -18.66 -3.41 2.18
CA ASP A 49 -19.57 -3.79 1.10
C ASP A 49 -19.39 -5.26 0.68
N VAL A 50 -18.14 -5.69 0.50
CA VAL A 50 -17.81 -7.10 0.18
C VAL A 50 -18.25 -8.06 1.28
N ILE A 51 -18.04 -7.68 2.55
CA ILE A 51 -18.49 -8.49 3.69
C ILE A 51 -20.02 -8.63 3.64
N ARG A 52 -20.75 -7.50 3.53
CA ARG A 52 -22.21 -7.51 3.45
C ARG A 52 -22.74 -8.38 2.31
N ASP A 53 -22.21 -8.19 1.10
CA ASP A 53 -22.60 -8.95 -0.10
C ASP A 53 -22.45 -10.46 0.11
N ILE A 54 -21.39 -10.89 0.80
CA ILE A 54 -21.18 -12.31 1.10
C ILE A 54 -22.15 -12.82 2.16
N PHE A 55 -22.44 -12.04 3.20
CA PHE A 55 -23.44 -12.44 4.20
C PHE A 55 -24.83 -12.58 3.60
N GLU A 56 -25.24 -11.65 2.71
CA GLU A 56 -26.52 -11.70 2.01
C GLU A 56 -26.64 -12.90 1.06
N LYS A 57 -25.56 -13.23 0.33
CA LYS A 57 -25.54 -14.36 -0.60
C LYS A 57 -25.43 -15.73 0.06
N ASN A 58 -25.08 -15.82 1.34
CA ASN A 58 -24.80 -17.08 2.04
C ASN A 58 -25.72 -17.31 3.24
N THR A 59 -26.92 -16.75 3.22
CA THR A 59 -27.94 -16.91 4.26
C THR A 59 -28.28 -18.38 4.53
N GLU A 60 -28.32 -19.23 3.51
CA GLU A 60 -28.53 -20.69 3.65
C GLU A 60 -27.42 -21.36 4.46
N ILE A 61 -26.18 -20.93 4.27
CA ILE A 61 -25.01 -21.45 5.01
C ILE A 61 -25.05 -20.96 6.45
N LEU A 62 -25.49 -19.72 6.68
CA LEU A 62 -25.73 -19.23 8.05
C LEU A 62 -26.84 -20.03 8.74
N ALA A 63 -27.93 -20.35 8.03
CA ALA A 63 -29.09 -21.08 8.54
C ALA A 63 -28.83 -22.59 8.71
N SER A 64 -27.79 -23.14 8.09
CA SER A 64 -27.46 -24.57 8.15
C SER A 64 -27.09 -25.04 9.57
N SER A 65 -27.19 -26.35 9.85
CA SER A 65 -26.81 -26.95 11.16
C SER A 65 -25.31 -27.20 11.33
N VAL A 66 -24.48 -26.72 10.39
CA VAL A 66 -23.04 -26.98 10.38
C VAL A 66 -22.38 -26.30 11.59
N SER A 67 -21.28 -26.88 12.08
CA SER A 67 -20.47 -26.28 13.15
C SER A 67 -20.09 -24.83 12.80
N SER A 68 -20.22 -23.95 13.79
CA SER A 68 -19.90 -22.51 13.65
C SER A 68 -18.49 -22.27 13.08
N LYS A 69 -17.53 -23.13 13.45
CA LYS A 69 -16.16 -23.09 12.93
C LYS A 69 -16.09 -23.28 11.41
N GLU A 70 -16.87 -24.23 10.89
CA GLU A 70 -16.87 -24.55 9.48
C GLU A 70 -17.57 -23.47 8.66
N LYS A 71 -18.65 -22.89 9.21
CA LYS A 71 -19.31 -21.72 8.63
C LYS A 71 -18.35 -20.53 8.52
N ALA A 72 -17.60 -20.24 9.60
CA ALA A 72 -16.62 -19.16 9.61
C ALA A 72 -15.51 -19.38 8.57
N ARG A 73 -14.97 -20.60 8.47
CA ARG A 73 -13.95 -20.96 7.49
C ARG A 73 -14.44 -20.74 6.05
N HIS A 74 -15.67 -21.17 5.76
CA HIS A 74 -16.28 -21.03 4.45
C HIS A 74 -16.56 -19.57 4.07
N LEU A 75 -17.13 -18.79 5.00
CA LEU A 75 -17.38 -17.36 4.81
C LEU A 75 -16.08 -16.59 4.63
N MET A 76 -15.08 -16.86 5.47
CA MET A 76 -13.77 -16.21 5.38
C MET A 76 -13.09 -16.50 4.04
N GLY A 77 -13.15 -17.74 3.55
CA GLY A 77 -12.62 -18.10 2.23
C GLY A 77 -13.30 -17.30 1.11
N LYS A 78 -14.63 -17.14 1.17
CA LYS A 78 -15.36 -16.31 0.19
C LYS A 78 -14.98 -14.83 0.28
N ILE A 79 -14.83 -14.29 1.48
CA ILE A 79 -14.46 -12.89 1.72
C ILE A 79 -13.06 -12.62 1.17
N VAL A 80 -12.08 -13.43 1.54
CA VAL A 80 -10.70 -13.27 1.09
C VAL A 80 -10.60 -13.40 -0.43
N ASN A 81 -11.30 -14.37 -1.04
CA ASN A 81 -11.28 -14.55 -2.49
C ASN A 81 -11.89 -13.35 -3.23
N LEU A 82 -13.02 -12.82 -2.75
CA LEU A 82 -13.65 -11.64 -3.37
C LEU A 82 -12.81 -10.38 -3.17
N LEU A 83 -12.21 -10.20 -1.99
CA LEU A 83 -11.31 -9.08 -1.71
C LEU A 83 -10.05 -9.14 -2.57
N ALA A 84 -9.45 -10.32 -2.78
CA ALA A 84 -8.27 -10.48 -3.62
C ALA A 84 -8.55 -10.02 -5.07
N VAL A 85 -9.72 -10.36 -5.61
CA VAL A 85 -10.17 -9.88 -6.94
C VAL A 85 -10.36 -8.36 -6.95
N LYS A 86 -10.99 -7.79 -5.92
CA LYS A 86 -11.20 -6.33 -5.79
C LYS A 86 -9.90 -5.54 -5.62
N GLN A 87 -8.89 -6.16 -5.00
CA GLN A 87 -7.54 -5.60 -4.87
C GLN A 87 -6.65 -5.86 -6.10
N GLU A 88 -7.15 -6.57 -7.11
CA GLU A 88 -6.38 -6.97 -8.29
C GLU A 88 -5.06 -7.70 -7.95
N MET A 89 -5.01 -8.37 -6.78
CA MET A 89 -3.83 -9.13 -6.39
C MET A 89 -3.68 -10.35 -7.29
N ARG A 90 -2.54 -10.46 -7.96
CA ARG A 90 -2.27 -11.58 -8.88
C ARG A 90 -1.83 -12.81 -8.09
N ALA A 91 -2.22 -14.00 -8.54
CA ALA A 91 -1.84 -15.26 -7.91
C ALA A 91 -0.32 -15.41 -7.64
N PRO A 92 0.59 -15.00 -8.54
CA PRO A 92 2.03 -15.03 -8.24
C PRO A 92 2.44 -14.16 -7.03
N MET A 93 1.80 -13.01 -6.84
CA MET A 93 2.05 -12.13 -5.69
C MET A 93 1.60 -12.80 -4.39
N LEU A 94 0.43 -13.44 -4.38
CA LEU A 94 -0.03 -14.22 -3.22
C LEU A 94 0.93 -15.37 -2.90
N THR A 95 1.34 -16.14 -3.92
CA THR A 95 2.29 -17.24 -3.75
C THR A 95 3.64 -16.76 -3.23
N MET A 96 4.12 -15.61 -3.71
CA MET A 96 5.35 -14.97 -3.23
C MET A 96 5.28 -14.65 -1.73
N TYR A 97 4.17 -14.05 -1.27
CA TYR A 97 3.95 -13.82 0.17
C TYR A 97 3.81 -15.11 0.98
N LEU A 98 3.10 -16.12 0.45
CA LEU A 98 2.94 -17.43 1.11
C LEU A 98 4.27 -18.17 1.26
N MET A 99 5.20 -17.98 0.33
CA MET A 99 6.56 -18.54 0.37
C MET A 99 7.53 -17.69 1.22
N GLY A 100 7.09 -16.54 1.74
CA GLY A 100 7.94 -15.64 2.53
C GLY A 100 8.98 -14.89 1.72
N HIS A 101 8.79 -14.75 0.41
CA HIS A 101 9.68 -13.95 -0.43
C HIS A 101 9.37 -12.45 -0.27
N PRO A 102 10.40 -11.58 -0.29
CA PRO A 102 10.20 -10.14 -0.23
C PRO A 102 9.52 -9.63 -1.51
N ASP A 103 8.61 -8.67 -1.35
CA ASP A 103 7.89 -8.00 -2.44
C ASP A 103 8.65 -6.80 -3.04
N HIS A 104 9.77 -6.44 -2.43
CA HIS A 104 10.68 -5.40 -2.91
C HIS A 104 12.13 -5.77 -2.58
N TYR A 105 13.04 -5.46 -3.49
CA TYR A 105 14.48 -5.49 -3.24
C TYR A 105 14.98 -4.05 -3.23
N THR A 106 15.58 -3.62 -2.12
CA THR A 106 16.14 -2.28 -2.00
C THR A 106 17.52 -2.34 -1.37
N ASP A 107 18.49 -1.68 -1.98
CA ASP A 107 19.84 -1.52 -1.42
C ASP A 107 19.85 -0.53 -0.24
N HIS A 108 18.80 0.31 -0.15
CA HIS A 108 18.69 1.37 0.85
C HIS A 108 17.30 1.40 1.48
N GLN A 109 17.26 1.56 2.81
CA GLN A 109 16.01 1.76 3.52
C GLN A 109 15.78 3.26 3.73
N PHE A 110 14.78 3.81 3.08
CA PHE A 110 14.34 5.18 3.32
C PHE A 110 13.62 5.24 4.67
N LYS A 111 14.00 6.19 5.52
CA LYS A 111 13.27 6.46 6.76
C LYS A 111 12.14 7.43 6.47
N THR A 112 10.96 7.14 7.01
CA THR A 112 9.81 8.06 6.95
C THR A 112 10.19 9.38 7.63
N LEU A 113 10.24 10.45 6.83
CA LEU A 113 10.43 11.80 7.32
C LEU A 113 9.07 12.48 7.45
N TYR A 114 8.69 12.85 8.67
CA TYR A 114 7.49 13.63 8.93
C TYR A 114 7.74 15.10 8.58
N TRP A 115 7.63 15.42 7.28
CA TRP A 115 7.98 16.74 6.73
C TRP A 115 7.35 17.90 7.49
N LYS A 116 6.03 17.84 7.76
CA LYS A 116 5.34 18.90 8.51
C LYS A 116 5.94 19.09 9.91
N ASN A 117 6.10 18.02 10.69
CA ASN A 117 6.67 18.08 12.04
C ASN A 117 8.11 18.63 12.01
N TYR A 118 8.93 18.16 11.07
CA TYR A 118 10.29 18.65 10.87
C TYR A 118 10.29 20.15 10.57
N VAL A 119 9.42 20.62 9.68
CA VAL A 119 9.31 22.04 9.34
C VAL A 119 8.81 22.87 10.52
N THR A 120 7.87 22.36 11.33
CA THR A 120 7.39 23.05 12.54
C THR A 120 8.51 23.25 13.55
N GLU A 121 9.26 22.19 13.88
CA GLU A 121 10.41 22.27 14.82
C GLU A 121 11.49 23.23 14.31
N VAL A 122 11.81 23.16 13.02
CA VAL A 122 12.77 24.07 12.38
C VAL A 122 12.27 25.51 12.44
N ARG A 123 10.98 25.76 12.17
CA ARG A 123 10.40 27.12 12.22
C ARG A 123 10.38 27.70 13.64
N ASP A 124 10.17 26.88 14.66
CA ASP A 124 10.17 27.31 16.07
C ASP A 124 11.56 27.84 16.48
N VAL A 125 12.63 27.14 16.09
CA VAL A 125 14.02 27.58 16.35
C VAL A 125 14.37 28.86 15.60
N TRP A 126 13.80 29.07 14.41
CA TRP A 126 14.13 30.19 13.53
C TRP A 126 13.31 31.48 13.75
N GLN A 127 12.39 31.51 14.72
CA GLN A 127 11.58 32.67 15.15
C GLN A 127 11.37 33.75 14.06
N ASP A 128 10.60 33.43 13.04
CA ASP A 128 10.12 34.44 12.09
C ASP A 128 8.99 35.22 12.78
N GLU A 129 9.30 36.41 13.33
CA GLU A 129 8.37 37.29 14.07
C GLU A 129 7.10 37.69 13.27
N ASN A 130 7.02 37.35 11.98
CA ASN A 130 5.93 37.72 11.07
C ASN A 130 5.05 36.55 10.60
N ASN A 131 5.29 35.32 11.03
CA ASN A 131 4.41 34.22 10.66
C ASN A 131 3.35 34.06 11.75
N GLU A 132 2.13 34.54 11.48
CA GLU A 132 0.92 34.08 12.16
C GLU A 132 0.96 32.55 12.14
N ALA A 133 1.28 31.95 13.28
CA ALA A 133 1.30 30.51 13.42
C ALA A 133 -0.13 30.05 13.20
N GLU A 134 -0.44 29.57 11.98
CA GLU A 134 -1.55 28.65 11.80
C GLU A 134 -1.30 27.53 12.80
N GLU A 135 -2.12 27.51 13.85
CA GLU A 135 -2.11 26.56 14.94
C GLU A 135 -2.59 25.21 14.38
N ASP A 136 -1.80 24.65 13.48
CA ASP A 136 -1.97 23.34 12.85
C ASP A 136 -1.74 22.31 13.96
N THR A 137 -2.79 22.13 14.77
CA THR A 137 -2.84 21.31 15.98
C THR A 137 -2.85 19.84 15.57
N TYR A 138 -1.81 19.35 14.92
CA TYR A 138 -1.65 17.93 14.62
C TYR A 138 -0.96 17.26 15.80
N LYS A 139 -1.78 17.05 16.84
CA LYS A 139 -1.47 16.27 18.03
C LYS A 139 -1.09 14.83 17.65
N LEU A 140 0.05 14.42 18.22
CA LEU A 140 0.42 13.05 18.60
C LEU A 140 0.69 12.09 17.45
N THR A 141 1.95 12.08 17.01
CA THR A 141 2.58 10.89 16.45
C THR A 141 2.53 9.79 17.52
N MET A 142 1.63 8.82 17.37
CA MET A 142 1.52 7.71 18.31
C MET A 142 2.85 6.95 18.33
N VAL A 143 3.49 6.86 19.50
CA VAL A 143 4.68 6.04 19.70
C VAL A 143 4.20 4.61 19.91
N LYS A 144 4.47 3.74 18.94
CA LYS A 144 4.25 2.31 19.09
C LYS A 144 5.60 1.63 19.30
N GLU A 145 5.72 0.87 20.38
CA GLU A 145 6.87 0.00 20.62
C GLU A 145 6.70 -1.26 19.76
N LYS A 146 7.62 -1.48 18.81
CA LYS A 146 7.73 -2.72 18.03
C LYS A 146 9.15 -3.23 18.19
N ASP A 147 9.32 -4.43 18.74
CA ASP A 147 10.62 -5.06 19.01
C ASP A 147 11.63 -4.15 19.76
N GLY A 148 11.16 -3.44 20.80
CA GLY A 148 11.99 -2.54 21.61
C GLY A 148 12.43 -1.24 20.92
N LYS A 149 11.88 -0.93 19.74
CA LYS A 149 12.10 0.35 19.04
C LYS A 149 10.85 1.20 19.06
N ILE A 150 11.02 2.46 19.47
CA ILE A 150 10.01 3.51 19.41
C ILE A 150 9.86 3.94 17.95
N VAL A 151 8.69 3.68 17.37
CA VAL A 151 8.34 4.16 16.03
C VAL A 151 7.22 5.18 16.15
N GLY A 152 7.45 6.37 15.60
CA GLY A 152 6.40 7.35 15.48
C GLY A 152 5.44 6.97 14.36
N VAL A 153 4.15 6.89 14.63
CA VAL A 153 3.08 6.57 13.68
C VAL A 153 2.20 7.81 13.48
N SER A 154 2.01 8.22 12.22
CA SER A 154 1.00 9.22 11.85
C SER A 154 -0.36 8.57 11.74
N SER A 155 -1.44 9.26 12.13
CA SER A 155 -2.82 8.82 11.92
C SER A 155 -3.16 8.56 10.45
N VAL A 156 -2.41 9.18 9.53
CA VAL A 156 -2.52 8.96 8.09
C VAL A 156 -1.82 7.67 7.63
N ILE A 157 -0.89 7.12 8.42
CA ILE A 157 -0.01 6.00 8.05
C ILE A 157 -0.28 4.74 8.91
N ASP A 158 -1.32 4.74 9.74
CA ASP A 158 -1.67 3.63 10.65
C ASP A 158 -2.03 2.30 9.95
N TYR A 159 -2.06 2.27 8.61
CA TYR A 159 -2.29 1.07 7.80
C TYR A 159 -1.00 0.41 7.28
N MET A 160 0.17 1.03 7.44
CA MET A 160 1.45 0.39 7.08
C MET A 160 1.98 -0.38 8.30
N PHE A 161 1.91 -1.70 8.22
CA PHE A 161 2.30 -2.65 9.26
C PHE A 161 3.81 -2.91 9.33
#